data_AF-A0A2N9MVG6-F1
#
_entry.id   AF-A0A2N9MVG6-F1
#
_cell.length_a   1.000
_cell.length_b   1.000
_cell.length_c   1.000
_cell.angle_alpha   90.00
_cell.angle_beta   90.00
_cell.angle_gamma   90.00
#
_symmetry.space_group_name_H-M   'P 1'
#
loop_
_entity.id
_entity.type
_entity.pdbx_description
1 polymer ?
#
loop_
_entity_poly.entity_id
_entity_poly.type
_entity_poly.pdbx_seq_one_letter_code
_entity_poly.pdbx_strand_id
1 'polypeptide(L)'
;MIKQGARLVQDWNDVIVELPPESRRHLIDKSRKRLLGDGATSEGEQASLSGEPAPELGGTARQALAALQVDIAVHLDDLLEKVEDISPSELIAALFELEMLGLVKQLPGKNFVKVW
;
A
#
# COMPACT_ATOMS: atom_id res chain seq x y z
N MET A 1 39.81 0.70 -9.26
CA MET A 1 39.00 -0.46 -8.86
C MET A 1 37.69 0.06 -8.28
N ILE A 2 36.60 -0.09 -9.04
CA ILE A 2 35.28 0.43 -8.66
C ILE A 2 34.70 -0.45 -7.55
N LYS A 3 34.35 0.20 -6.45
CA LYS A 3 33.81 -0.36 -5.21
C LYS A 3 32.55 -1.18 -5.50
N GLN A 4 32.51 -2.40 -4.97
CA GLN A 4 31.33 -3.25 -5.05
C GLN A 4 30.17 -2.69 -4.23
N GLY A 5 28.95 -2.75 -4.78
CA GLY A 5 27.80 -3.17 -3.98
C GLY A 5 26.55 -2.28 -3.88
N ALA A 6 26.51 -1.06 -4.42
CA ALA A 6 25.29 -0.23 -4.36
C ALA A 6 24.56 -0.24 -5.72
N ARG A 7 23.39 -0.89 -5.78
CA ARG A 7 22.49 -0.84 -6.93
C ARG A 7 21.70 0.47 -6.91
N LEU A 8 21.53 1.07 -8.09
CA LEU A 8 20.62 2.21 -8.25
C LEU A 8 19.19 1.72 -8.02
N VAL A 9 18.61 2.10 -6.88
CA VAL A 9 17.20 1.90 -6.56
C VAL A 9 16.45 3.08 -7.17
N GLN A 10 15.66 2.84 -8.21
CA GLN A 10 14.85 3.90 -8.83
C GLN A 10 13.47 3.98 -8.21
N ASP A 11 12.90 2.81 -7.86
CA ASP A 11 11.60 2.69 -7.23
C ASP A 11 11.68 1.82 -5.97
N TRP A 12 10.80 2.09 -5.00
CA TRP A 12 10.66 1.27 -3.79
C TRP A 12 10.38 -0.21 -4.10
N ASN A 13 9.71 -0.49 -5.23
CA ASN A 13 9.46 -1.84 -5.72
C ASN A 13 10.76 -2.61 -6.01
N ASP A 14 11.84 -1.93 -6.44
CA ASP A 14 13.14 -2.59 -6.65
C ASP A 14 13.67 -3.19 -5.34
N VAL A 15 13.38 -2.55 -4.22
CA VAL A 15 13.79 -3.03 -2.89
C VAL A 15 12.92 -4.21 -2.44
N ILE A 16 11.61 -4.17 -2.70
CA ILE A 16 10.67 -5.21 -2.23
C ILE A 16 10.76 -6.50 -3.03
N VAL A 17 11.06 -6.43 -4.33
CA VAL A 17 11.25 -7.61 -5.17
C VAL A 17 12.51 -8.39 -4.73
N GLU A 18 13.53 -7.68 -4.26
CA GLU A 18 14.76 -8.29 -3.73
C GLU A 18 14.60 -8.89 -2.32
N LEU A 19 13.54 -8.53 -1.58
CA LEU A 19 13.29 -9.09 -0.26
C LEU A 19 12.87 -10.57 -0.35
N PRO A 20 13.40 -11.43 0.54
CA PRO A 20 12.89 -12.77 0.74
C PRO A 20 11.37 -12.76 1.02
N PRO A 21 10.63 -13.79 0.58
CA PRO A 21 9.18 -13.83 0.68
C PRO A 21 8.67 -13.69 2.12
N GLU A 22 9.44 -14.17 3.09
CA GLU A 22 9.14 -14.06 4.53
C GLU A 22 9.25 -12.61 5.03
N SER A 23 10.29 -11.88 4.60
CA SER A 23 10.47 -10.46 4.93
C SER A 23 9.41 -9.59 4.27
N ARG A 24 9.00 -9.93 3.05
CA ARG A 24 7.85 -9.31 2.40
C ARG A 24 6.62 -9.52 3.27
N ARG A 25 6.26 -10.76 3.62
CA ARG A 25 5.09 -11.07 4.45
C ARG A 25 5.08 -10.36 5.82
N HIS A 26 6.23 -10.21 6.46
CA HIS A 26 6.34 -9.44 7.71
C HIS A 26 6.10 -7.94 7.52
N LEU A 27 6.59 -7.35 6.41
CA LEU A 27 6.31 -5.95 6.08
C LEU A 27 4.81 -5.73 5.88
N ILE A 28 4.16 -6.69 5.22
CA ILE A 28 2.72 -6.71 4.94
C ILE A 28 1.90 -6.73 6.22
N ASP A 29 2.22 -7.64 7.14
CA ASP A 29 1.53 -7.73 8.44
C ASP A 29 1.73 -6.47 9.29
N LYS A 30 2.94 -5.89 9.26
CA LYS A 30 3.23 -4.65 9.99
C LYS A 30 2.45 -3.47 9.43
N SER A 31 2.35 -3.34 8.10
CA SER A 31 1.54 -2.33 7.42
C SER A 31 0.06 -2.54 7.70
N ARG A 32 -0.43 -3.79 7.63
CA ARG A 32 -1.81 -4.15 7.99
C ARG A 32 -2.15 -3.74 9.41
N LYS A 33 -1.29 -4.07 10.38
CA LYS A 33 -1.49 -3.74 11.80
C LYS A 33 -1.47 -2.23 12.07
N ARG A 34 -0.66 -1.47 11.31
CA ARG A 34 -0.61 0.00 11.40
C ARG A 34 -1.83 0.68 10.77
N LEU A 35 -2.32 0.18 9.64
CA LEU A 35 -3.38 0.84 8.86
C LEU A 35 -4.80 0.45 9.30
N LEU A 36 -5.00 -0.78 9.76
CA LEU A 36 -6.32 -1.27 10.17
C LEU A 36 -6.62 -1.05 11.65
N GLY A 37 -5.66 -0.54 12.42
CA GLY A 37 -5.85 -0.10 13.80
C GLY A 37 -6.71 -1.07 14.63
N ASP A 38 -6.12 -2.17 15.09
CA ASP A 38 -6.74 -2.90 16.18
C ASP A 38 -6.63 -2.01 17.43
N GLY A 39 -7.74 -1.35 17.75
CA GLY A 39 -7.87 -0.44 18.90
C GLY A 39 -7.87 -1.19 20.22
N ALA A 40 -6.75 -1.80 20.59
CA ALA A 40 -6.52 -2.37 21.91
C ALA A 40 -5.11 -2.05 22.40
N THR A 41 -5.07 -1.13 23.36
CA THR A 41 -3.97 -0.70 24.23
C THR A 41 -3.06 -1.83 24.74
N SER A 42 -1.74 -1.69 24.64
CA SER A 42 -0.85 -1.26 25.75
C SER A 42 0.63 -1.53 25.44
N GLU A 43 1.44 -0.50 25.69
CA GLU A 43 2.80 -0.47 26.28
C GLU A 43 3.88 -1.48 25.85
N GLY A 44 5.05 -0.94 25.50
CA GLY A 44 6.31 -1.67 25.61
C GLY A 44 7.31 -1.40 24.49
N GLU A 45 8.06 -0.32 24.65
CA GLU A 45 9.46 -0.14 24.25
C GLU A 45 9.94 -0.43 22.80
N GLN A 46 10.43 0.67 22.19
CA GLN A 46 11.63 0.76 21.35
C GLN A 46 11.58 0.16 19.93
N ALA A 47 11.41 1.05 18.95
CA ALA A 47 12.57 1.58 18.22
C ALA A 47 12.12 2.76 17.33
N SER A 48 12.82 3.86 17.49
CA SER A 48 12.64 5.16 16.86
C SER A 48 12.52 5.13 15.34
N LEU A 49 11.78 6.11 14.79
CA LEU A 49 12.04 6.91 13.56
C LEU A 49 10.82 7.30 12.71
N SER A 50 9.58 7.20 13.19
CA SER A 50 8.45 7.79 12.46
C SER A 50 7.34 8.22 13.42
N GLY A 51 7.50 9.42 13.98
CA GLY A 51 6.47 10.12 14.73
C GLY A 51 5.53 10.91 13.82
N GLU A 52 5.14 10.33 12.68
CA GLU A 52 4.02 10.85 11.92
C GLU A 52 2.78 10.10 12.40
N PRO A 53 1.66 10.78 12.72
CA PRO A 53 0.40 10.07 12.87
C PRO A 53 0.23 9.24 11.60
N ALA A 54 0.08 7.92 11.74
CA ALA A 54 -0.21 7.09 10.59
C ALA A 54 -1.34 7.78 9.82
N PRO A 55 -1.19 8.08 8.52
CA PRO A 55 -2.23 8.77 7.79
C PRO A 55 -3.48 7.92 7.95
N GLU A 56 -4.46 8.43 8.69
CA GLU A 56 -5.72 7.74 8.84
C GLU A 56 -6.31 7.71 7.44
N LEU A 57 -6.21 6.53 6.80
CA LEU A 57 -6.76 6.34 5.47
C LEU A 57 -8.22 6.80 5.51
N GLY A 58 -8.59 7.71 4.61
CA GLY A 58 -9.98 8.13 4.45
C GLY A 58 -10.89 6.92 4.24
N GLY A 59 -12.17 7.02 4.60
CA GLY A 59 -13.13 5.90 4.46
C GLY A 59 -13.13 5.32 3.05
N THR A 60 -13.12 6.21 2.04
CA THR A 60 -13.02 5.88 0.62
C THR A 60 -11.73 5.13 0.27
N ALA A 61 -10.57 5.57 0.78
CA ALA A 61 -9.29 4.92 0.55
C ALA A 61 -9.25 3.51 1.16
N ARG A 62 -9.82 3.32 2.36
CA ARG A 62 -9.95 1.96 2.93
C ARG A 62 -10.84 1.06 2.09
N GLN A 63 -11.96 1.58 1.60
CA GLN A 63 -12.90 0.80 0.77
C GLN A 63 -12.27 0.43 -0.57
N ALA A 64 -11.59 1.37 -1.24
CA ALA A 64 -10.84 1.12 -2.47
C ALA A 64 -9.72 0.07 -2.25
N LEU A 65 -8.97 0.20 -1.15
CA LEU A 65 -7.91 -0.74 -0.78
C LEU A 65 -8.44 -2.14 -0.43
N ALA A 66 -9.67 -2.25 0.06
CA ALA A 66 -10.35 -3.51 0.34
C ALA A 66 -10.89 -4.18 -0.93
N ALA A 67 -11.30 -3.39 -1.93
CA ALA A 67 -11.75 -3.89 -3.23
C ALA A 67 -10.58 -4.42 -4.10
N LEU A 68 -9.36 -3.94 -3.84
CA LEU A 68 -8.13 -4.38 -4.51
C LEU A 68 -7.54 -5.67 -3.91
N GLN A 69 -7.02 -6.51 -4.80
CA GLN A 69 -6.36 -7.76 -4.44
C GLN A 69 -4.84 -7.65 -4.58
N VAL A 70 -4.17 -8.42 -3.71
CA VAL A 70 -2.71 -8.63 -3.74
C VAL A 70 -2.31 -9.28 -5.04
N ASP A 71 -1.30 -8.73 -5.73
CA ASP A 71 -0.72 -9.32 -6.95
C ASP A 71 -1.71 -9.59 -8.11
N ILE A 72 -2.95 -9.10 -8.01
CA ILE A 72 -4.00 -9.25 -9.01
C ILE A 72 -4.42 -7.87 -9.47
N ALA A 73 -4.18 -7.57 -10.75
CA ALA A 73 -4.62 -6.35 -11.39
C ALA A 73 -6.15 -6.32 -11.48
N VAL A 74 -6.76 -5.23 -11.00
CA VAL A 74 -8.19 -4.97 -11.11
C VAL A 74 -8.40 -3.72 -11.96
N HIS A 75 -9.30 -3.78 -12.92
CA HIS A 75 -9.59 -2.63 -13.78
C HIS A 75 -10.36 -1.55 -12.99
N LEU A 76 -10.16 -0.28 -13.32
CA LEU A 76 -10.86 0.83 -12.66
C LEU A 76 -12.39 0.69 -12.74
N ASP A 77 -12.90 0.24 -13.88
CA ASP A 77 -14.34 0.08 -14.07
C ASP A 77 -14.90 -1.04 -13.17
N ASP A 78 -14.15 -2.14 -12.98
CA ASP A 78 -14.52 -3.21 -12.04
C ASP A 78 -14.50 -2.74 -10.58
N LEU A 79 -13.56 -1.84 -10.24
CA LEU A 79 -13.53 -1.23 -8.90
C LEU A 79 -14.73 -0.32 -8.69
N LEU A 80 -15.15 0.41 -9.72
CA LEU A 80 -16.32 1.28 -9.66
C LEU A 80 -17.62 0.46 -9.48
N GLU A 81 -17.70 -0.73 -10.05
CA GLU A 81 -18.83 -1.66 -9.84
C GLU A 81 -18.83 -2.27 -8.43
N LYS A 82 -17.65 -2.60 -7.88
CA LYS A 82 -17.54 -3.21 -6.53
C LYS A 82 -17.76 -2.22 -5.39
N VAL A 83 -17.45 -0.96 -5.63
CA VAL A 83 -17.51 0.11 -4.64
C VAL A 83 -18.77 0.90 -4.91
N GLU A 84 -19.92 0.30 -4.55
CA GLU A 84 -21.20 0.97 -4.57
C GLU A 84 -21.17 2.16 -3.57
N ASP A 85 -21.83 3.27 -3.90
CA ASP A 85 -21.90 4.52 -3.13
C ASP A 85 -20.68 5.47 -3.15
N ILE A 86 -19.71 5.28 -4.04
CA ILE A 86 -18.58 6.23 -4.21
C ILE A 86 -18.60 6.86 -5.60
N SER A 87 -18.41 8.18 -5.67
CA SER A 87 -18.30 8.85 -6.97
C SER A 87 -17.01 8.43 -7.70
N PRO A 88 -17.01 8.31 -9.03
CA PRO A 88 -15.79 7.96 -9.78
C PRO A 88 -14.60 8.87 -9.45
N SER A 89 -14.85 10.16 -9.24
CA SER A 89 -13.84 11.15 -8.88
C SER A 89 -13.22 10.88 -7.51
N GLU A 90 -14.02 10.50 -6.51
CA GLU A 90 -13.54 10.16 -5.17
C GLU A 90 -12.75 8.85 -5.16
N LEU A 91 -13.19 7.84 -5.92
CA LEU A 91 -12.47 6.58 -6.07
C LEU A 91 -11.08 6.82 -6.68
N ILE A 92 -10.99 7.65 -7.72
CA ILE A 92 -9.72 8.01 -8.36
C ILE A 92 -8.82 8.78 -7.37
N ALA A 93 -9.36 9.76 -6.65
CA ALA A 93 -8.59 10.51 -5.65
C ALA A 93 -8.05 9.59 -4.55
N ALA A 94 -8.87 8.66 -4.08
CA ALA A 94 -8.48 7.66 -3.10
C ALA A 94 -7.41 6.69 -3.64
N LEU A 95 -7.51 6.24 -4.89
CA LEU A 95 -6.50 5.39 -5.52
C LEU A 95 -5.16 6.12 -5.67
N PHE A 96 -5.17 7.42 -6.00
CA PHE A 96 -3.95 8.22 -6.04
C PHE A 96 -3.34 8.43 -4.66
N GLU A 97 -4.16 8.69 -3.63
CA GLU A 97 -3.66 8.78 -2.25
C GLU A 97 -2.98 7.46 -1.82
N LEU A 98 -3.62 6.32 -2.11
CA LEU A 98 -3.03 5.01 -1.87
C LEU A 98 -1.75 4.81 -2.67
N GLU A 99 -1.69 5.25 -3.93
CA GLU A 99 -0.47 5.17 -4.73
C GLU A 99 0.68 6.02 -4.15
N MET A 100 0.38 7.24 -3.68
CA MET A 100 1.35 8.10 -3.00
C MET A 100 1.89 7.49 -1.71
N LEU A 101 1.06 6.70 -1.01
CA LEU A 101 1.45 5.94 0.18
C LEU A 101 2.23 4.66 -0.15
N GLY A 102 2.45 4.34 -1.43
CA GLY A 102 3.02 3.07 -1.87
C GLY A 102 2.10 1.88 -1.61
N LEU A 103 0.81 2.15 -1.41
CA LEU A 103 -0.19 1.16 -1.03
C LEU A 103 -0.81 0.43 -2.25
N VAL A 104 -0.88 1.14 -3.36
CA VAL A 104 -1.42 0.64 -4.62
C VAL A 104 -0.48 1.04 -5.73
N LYS A 105 -0.44 0.27 -6.80
CA LYS A 105 0.30 0.61 -8.01
C LYS A 105 -0.63 0.68 -9.20
N GLN A 106 -0.55 1.77 -9.95
CA GLN A 106 -1.19 1.84 -11.25
C GLN A 106 -0.40 1.05 -12.30
N LEU A 107 -1.11 0.26 -13.10
CA LEU A 107 -0.61 -0.52 -14.22
C LEU A 107 -1.20 0.01 -15.54
N PRO A 108 -0.55 -0.27 -16.69
CA PRO A 108 -1.09 0.09 -18.00
C PRO A 108 -2.52 -0.39 -18.20
N GLY A 109 -3.34 0.41 -18.88
CA GLY A 109 -4.74 0.09 -19.15
C GLY A 109 -5.68 0.36 -17.97
N LYS A 110 -5.41 1.38 -17.14
CA LYS A 110 -6.24 1.78 -15.99
C LYS A 110 -6.45 0.64 -14.98
N ASN A 111 -5.45 -0.21 -14.84
CA ASN A 111 -5.45 -1.30 -13.88
C ASN A 111 -4.76 -0.86 -12.60
N PHE A 112 -5.24 -1.36 -11.47
CA PHE A 112 -4.67 -1.09 -10.16
C PHE A 112 -4.39 -2.41 -9.46
N VAL A 113 -3.26 -2.50 -8.78
CA VAL A 113 -2.86 -3.69 -8.02
C VAL A 113 -2.43 -3.29 -6.62
N LYS A 114 -2.79 -4.10 -5.64
CA LYS A 114 -2.27 -3.97 -4.29
C LYS A 114 -0.89 -4.59 -4.21
N VAL A 115 0.06 -3.87 -3.65
CA VAL A 115 1.48 -4.26 -3.71
C VAL A 115 1.86 -5.26 -2.60
N TRP A 116 0.89 -5.77 -1.84
CA TRP A 116 1.03 -6.81 -0.83
C TRP A 116 -0.24 -7.60 -0.59
#